data_AF-A0A6B2L165-F1
#
_entry.id   AF-A0A6B2L165-F1
#
_cell.length_a   1.000
_cell.length_b   1.000
_cell.length_c   1.000
_cell.angle_alpha   90.00
_cell.angle_beta   90.00
_cell.angle_gamma   90.00
#
_symmetry.space_group_name_H-M   'P 1'
#
loop_
_entity.id
_entity.type
_entity.pdbx_description
1 polymer ?
#
loop_
_entity_poly.entity_id
_entity_poly.type
_entity_poly.pdbx_seq_one_letter_code
_entity_poly.pdbx_strand_id
1 'polypeptide(L)'
;MPMFQLYNFIENYEIVYYNDSKMTPVNERESVEEDEMYNGKALGFYEPKPNLLEKPLIDVWNNYSTFVLEHTTALEEKTVLKMRFGEHPDRPTEHASSFYYSLNPRGQFMTQFHAFTNNQFQNFRHWDNMIIVGGAIVASALPVPTAYEAKLEHYFHRVAYQTADIDIYFYGLSTGEFKRKLEYIYRHLLTIHPKVAIVRTPNTVTFCTEYPNRHIQIVLGKWKSIAEILFEPDIDCTCLAFDGKRLWSTQRARLSFNWRVVNCTQRAFTLRSSPQYEERLVKYSRRGFYIIDKKLDWNKISTYFIRMGKKRIIEENNAVWGLRLIICGYLFPDVYEKKSAIFNPPPWKDTGLVYGPKWTYKSLTDLLNKNKMLWKDYPALANDFRRNPLQLVELKDLNFELSETKNRFTVYHWYEYLLKVDDEKEQADRAKGRVNYKLYVLELPDMYVFKDIYYDGEATNKLQYFHTHEKVEKLIQEVESNHPEMHPLAISLLHDIFSFWLKEKDKPWPQKPVFRLIKGASYANFIKEALEGSQQEDNSSSSDEEWSTGQ
;
A
#
# COMPACT_ATOMS: atom_id res chain seq x y z
N MET A 1 11.61 -6.32 -24.02
CA MET A 1 11.80 -6.76 -22.61
C MET A 1 10.47 -7.31 -22.10
N PRO A 2 10.41 -8.51 -21.48
CA PRO A 2 9.21 -9.04 -20.82
C PRO A 2 8.60 -8.02 -19.84
N MET A 3 7.26 -7.95 -19.78
CA MET A 3 6.50 -6.97 -18.97
C MET A 3 7.09 -6.78 -17.56
N PHE A 4 7.34 -7.87 -16.82
CA PHE A 4 7.84 -7.79 -15.45
C PHE A 4 9.29 -7.31 -15.32
N GLN A 5 10.14 -7.53 -16.32
CA GLN A 5 11.48 -6.96 -16.31
C GLN A 5 11.42 -5.43 -16.47
N LEU A 6 10.49 -4.92 -17.29
CA LEU A 6 10.25 -3.48 -17.43
C LEU A 6 9.73 -2.86 -16.12
N TYR A 7 8.75 -3.51 -15.48
CA TYR A 7 8.25 -3.06 -14.17
C TYR A 7 9.36 -3.00 -13.12
N ASN A 8 10.21 -4.03 -13.03
CA ASN A 8 11.33 -4.04 -12.08
C ASN A 8 12.32 -2.91 -12.35
N PHE A 9 12.66 -2.68 -13.62
CA PHE A 9 13.58 -1.61 -14.01
C PHE A 9 13.03 -0.23 -13.61
N ILE A 10 11.76 0.04 -13.94
CA ILE A 10 11.11 1.31 -13.61
C ILE A 10 10.95 1.50 -12.10
N GLU A 11 10.51 0.47 -11.37
CA GLU A 11 10.36 0.56 -9.91
C GLU A 11 11.72 0.89 -9.26
N ASN A 12 12.80 0.22 -9.68
CA ASN A 12 14.14 0.51 -9.18
C ASN A 12 14.60 1.94 -9.54
N TYR A 13 14.38 2.37 -10.78
CA TYR A 13 14.71 3.73 -11.23
C TYR A 13 13.98 4.80 -10.41
N GLU A 14 12.66 4.66 -10.23
CA GLU A 14 11.83 5.61 -9.47
C GLU A 14 12.23 5.65 -7.98
N ILE A 15 12.58 4.50 -7.39
CA ILE A 15 13.08 4.42 -6.00
C ILE A 15 14.41 5.15 -5.85
N VAL A 16 15.36 4.90 -6.75
CA VAL A 16 16.67 5.58 -6.74
C VAL A 16 16.48 7.08 -6.87
N TYR A 17 15.67 7.52 -7.85
CA TYR A 17 15.37 8.94 -8.03
C TYR A 17 14.75 9.55 -6.77
N TYR A 18 13.75 8.89 -6.17
CA TYR A 18 13.07 9.38 -4.96
C TYR A 18 14.02 9.51 -3.77
N ASN A 19 14.96 8.57 -3.62
CA ASN A 19 15.96 8.64 -2.56
C ASN A 19 16.96 9.78 -2.80
N ASP A 20 17.42 9.95 -4.03
CA ASP A 20 18.35 11.02 -4.41
C ASP A 20 17.72 12.41 -4.23
N SER A 21 16.43 12.58 -4.57
CA SER A 21 15.73 13.85 -4.43
C SER A 21 15.57 14.29 -2.97
N LYS A 22 15.53 13.35 -2.03
CA LYS A 22 15.56 13.65 -0.60
C LYS A 22 16.92 14.18 -0.14
N MET A 23 18.01 13.64 -0.69
CA MET A 23 19.38 13.98 -0.29
C MET A 23 19.90 15.32 -0.85
N THR A 24 19.40 15.79 -2.00
CA THR A 24 19.90 17.03 -2.63
C THR A 24 18.75 17.77 -3.34
N PRO A 25 18.70 19.12 -3.36
CA PRO A 25 17.79 19.84 -4.25
C PRO A 25 18.16 19.51 -5.71
N VAL A 26 17.34 18.73 -6.41
CA VAL A 26 17.63 18.28 -7.77
C VAL A 26 17.13 19.32 -8.75
N ASN A 27 18.04 19.93 -9.52
CA ASN A 27 17.68 20.70 -10.71
C ASN A 27 17.13 19.75 -11.78
N GLU A 28 16.12 20.19 -12.55
CA GLU A 28 15.64 19.44 -13.71
C GLU A 28 16.83 19.07 -14.61
N ARG A 29 17.06 17.77 -14.83
CA ARG A 29 18.10 17.33 -15.77
C ARG A 29 17.64 17.72 -17.18
N GLU A 30 18.48 18.45 -17.90
CA GLU A 30 18.23 18.87 -19.28
C GLU A 30 18.11 17.63 -20.19
N SER A 31 17.23 17.73 -21.17
CA SER A 31 17.01 16.70 -22.20
C SER A 31 18.25 16.55 -23.06
N VAL A 32 18.56 15.31 -23.45
CA VAL A 32 19.44 15.06 -24.58
C VAL A 32 18.57 15.16 -25.84
N GLU A 33 18.93 16.05 -26.76
CA GLU A 33 18.23 16.19 -28.04
C GLU A 33 18.47 14.97 -28.95
N GLU A 34 17.38 14.50 -29.57
CA GLU A 34 17.20 14.08 -30.98
C GLU A 34 16.42 12.77 -31.14
N ASP A 35 15.22 12.90 -31.74
CA ASP A 35 14.43 11.81 -32.30
C ASP A 35 15.00 11.39 -33.66
N GLU A 36 15.66 10.23 -33.76
CA GLU A 36 15.87 9.57 -35.06
C GLU A 36 14.76 8.56 -35.36
N MET A 37 14.00 8.82 -36.42
CA MET A 37 13.06 7.87 -37.00
C MET A 37 13.79 6.70 -37.67
N TYR A 38 13.66 5.49 -37.13
CA TYR A 38 14.06 4.27 -37.84
C TYR A 38 12.88 3.69 -38.65
N ASN A 39 12.97 3.84 -39.97
CA ASN A 39 12.20 3.09 -40.97
C ASN A 39 10.67 3.29 -40.99
N GLY A 40 10.19 4.52 -40.75
CA GLY A 40 8.83 4.96 -41.09
C GLY A 40 7.67 4.23 -40.39
N LYS A 41 7.94 3.48 -39.31
CA LYS A 41 6.93 2.81 -38.48
C LYS A 41 7.29 2.99 -36.99
N ALA A 42 6.33 3.41 -36.19
CA ALA A 42 6.44 3.37 -34.73
C ALA A 42 6.36 1.91 -34.27
N LEU A 43 7.50 1.29 -33.98
CA LEU A 43 7.57 -0.06 -33.41
C LEU A 43 8.30 0.00 -32.06
N GLY A 44 7.60 -0.48 -31.04
CA GLY A 44 8.06 -0.54 -29.66
C GLY A 44 9.30 -1.42 -29.46
N PHE A 45 10.26 -0.81 -28.75
CA PHE A 45 11.27 -1.40 -27.86
C PHE A 45 12.00 -2.68 -28.29
N TYR A 46 13.25 -2.50 -28.73
CA TYR A 46 14.33 -3.48 -28.58
C TYR A 46 15.46 -2.88 -27.72
N GLU A 47 15.77 -3.59 -26.62
CA GLU A 47 16.91 -3.46 -25.69
C GLU A 47 17.09 -2.16 -24.88
N PRO A 48 17.49 -2.21 -23.58
CA PRO A 48 17.80 -0.98 -22.85
C PRO A 48 19.22 -0.51 -23.16
N LYS A 49 19.34 0.52 -23.99
CA LYS A 49 20.19 1.67 -23.63
C LYS A 49 19.26 2.69 -22.97
N PRO A 50 19.26 2.92 -21.65
CA PRO A 50 18.38 3.92 -21.07
C PRO A 50 18.98 5.33 -21.20
N ASN A 51 19.20 5.76 -22.44
CA ASN A 51 19.02 7.16 -22.81
C ASN A 51 17.52 7.49 -23.03
N LEU A 52 16.64 6.47 -22.89
CA LEU A 52 15.19 6.49 -23.18
C LEU A 52 14.28 6.82 -21.97
N LEU A 53 14.85 7.09 -20.80
CA LEU A 53 14.10 7.60 -19.64
C LEU A 53 14.48 9.07 -19.42
N GLU A 54 13.88 9.96 -20.21
CA GLU A 54 14.35 11.33 -20.25
C GLU A 54 14.01 12.14 -18.99
N LYS A 55 12.89 11.86 -18.30
CA LYS A 55 12.49 12.59 -17.09
C LYS A 55 11.74 11.70 -16.08
N PRO A 56 11.84 11.97 -14.76
CA PRO A 56 11.08 11.29 -13.71
C PRO A 56 9.56 11.47 -13.87
N LEU A 57 9.15 12.54 -14.54
CA LEU A 57 7.76 12.87 -14.85
C LEU A 57 7.57 13.03 -16.35
N ILE A 58 6.43 12.57 -16.83
CA ILE A 58 5.97 12.72 -18.21
C ILE A 58 4.81 13.72 -18.21
N ASP A 59 4.91 14.77 -19.03
CA ASP A 59 3.73 15.56 -19.41
C ASP A 59 2.90 14.72 -20.39
N VAL A 60 1.75 14.24 -19.93
CA VAL A 60 0.89 13.31 -20.67
C VAL A 60 0.45 13.89 -21.99
N TRP A 61 0.08 15.17 -22.05
CA TRP A 61 -0.50 15.73 -23.27
C TRP A 61 0.55 16.11 -24.31
N ASN A 62 1.76 16.48 -23.87
CA ASN A 62 2.89 16.65 -24.79
C ASN A 62 3.43 15.30 -25.30
N ASN A 63 3.23 14.21 -24.55
CA ASN A 63 3.70 12.86 -24.89
C ASN A 63 2.53 11.88 -25.12
N TYR A 64 1.39 12.40 -25.58
CA TYR A 64 0.13 11.66 -25.61
C TYR A 64 0.18 10.42 -26.51
N SER A 65 0.99 10.47 -27.57
CA SER A 65 1.29 9.35 -28.47
C SER A 65 1.88 8.13 -27.76
N THR A 66 2.46 8.28 -26.57
CA THR A 66 3.04 7.18 -25.78
C THR A 66 2.03 6.51 -24.82
N PHE A 67 0.82 7.07 -24.69
CA PHE A 67 -0.26 6.54 -23.86
C PHE A 67 -1.21 5.71 -24.72
N VAL A 68 -0.73 4.54 -25.15
CA VAL A 68 -1.44 3.62 -26.04
C VAL A 68 -2.06 2.49 -25.24
N LEU A 69 -3.34 2.20 -25.50
CA LEU A 69 -4.02 1.06 -24.90
C LEU A 69 -3.61 -0.21 -25.64
N GLU A 70 -2.79 -1.01 -24.97
CA GLU A 70 -2.19 -2.21 -25.53
C GLU A 70 -3.22 -3.33 -25.63
N HIS A 71 -3.22 -4.01 -26.78
CA HIS A 71 -4.06 -5.19 -26.97
C HIS A 71 -3.60 -6.32 -26.05
N THR A 72 -4.52 -7.22 -25.70
CA THR A 72 -4.14 -8.43 -24.96
C THR A 72 -3.48 -9.41 -25.93
N THR A 73 -2.23 -9.79 -25.67
CA THR A 73 -1.49 -10.75 -26.51
C THR A 73 -1.66 -12.19 -26.02
N ALA A 74 -1.60 -13.16 -26.93
CA ALA A 74 -1.63 -14.58 -26.56
C ALA A 74 -0.48 -14.99 -25.61
N LEU A 75 0.68 -14.33 -25.72
CA LEU A 75 1.80 -14.56 -24.81
C LEU A 75 1.48 -14.06 -23.39
N GLU A 76 0.90 -12.86 -23.27
CA GLU A 76 0.48 -12.29 -21.99
C GLU A 76 -0.57 -13.18 -21.31
N GLU A 77 -1.57 -13.68 -22.04
CA GLU A 77 -2.58 -14.58 -21.48
C GLU A 77 -1.99 -15.88 -20.93
N LYS A 78 -0.93 -16.39 -21.56
CA LYS A 78 -0.25 -17.61 -21.12
C LYS A 78 0.74 -17.40 -19.98
N THR A 79 1.32 -16.21 -19.87
CA THR A 79 2.49 -15.97 -19.00
C THR A 79 2.24 -15.00 -17.85
N VAL A 80 1.19 -14.18 -17.92
CA VAL A 80 0.86 -13.17 -16.91
C VAL A 80 -0.46 -13.53 -16.25
N LEU A 81 -0.38 -13.90 -14.98
CA LEU A 81 -1.57 -14.20 -14.19
C LEU A 81 -2.25 -12.90 -13.75
N LYS A 82 -3.51 -12.77 -14.16
CA LYS A 82 -4.35 -11.60 -13.91
C LYS A 82 -5.51 -11.99 -13.01
N MET A 83 -5.68 -11.26 -11.91
CA MET A 83 -6.87 -11.31 -11.08
C MET A 83 -7.72 -10.07 -11.34
N ARG A 84 -9.03 -10.19 -11.15
CA ARG A 84 -9.94 -9.03 -11.27
C ARG A 84 -11.08 -9.13 -10.28
N PHE A 85 -11.59 -7.97 -9.90
CA PHE A 85 -12.85 -7.83 -9.17
C PHE A 85 -13.73 -6.86 -9.94
N GLY A 86 -14.89 -7.32 -10.41
CA GLY A 86 -15.77 -6.57 -11.31
C GLY A 86 -15.58 -6.95 -12.78
N GLU A 87 -15.99 -6.04 -13.66
CA GLU A 87 -15.94 -6.24 -15.12
C GLU A 87 -14.51 -6.36 -15.64
N HIS A 88 -14.36 -7.01 -16.80
CA HIS A 88 -13.09 -7.04 -17.49
C HIS A 88 -12.64 -5.63 -17.88
N PRO A 89 -11.39 -5.25 -17.57
CA PRO A 89 -10.78 -4.05 -18.13
C PRO A 89 -10.87 -4.02 -19.65
N ASP A 90 -11.28 -2.87 -20.18
CA ASP A 90 -11.38 -2.64 -21.61
C ASP A 90 -9.97 -2.59 -22.24
N ARG A 91 -9.71 -3.53 -23.15
CA ARG A 91 -8.49 -3.63 -23.96
C ARG A 91 -8.85 -4.15 -25.35
N PRO A 92 -8.25 -3.61 -26.41
CA PRO A 92 -8.47 -4.12 -27.75
C PRO A 92 -7.98 -5.57 -27.89
N THR A 93 -8.57 -6.29 -28.83
CA THR A 93 -8.05 -7.58 -29.27
C THR A 93 -6.90 -7.36 -30.25
N GLU A 94 -6.02 -8.35 -30.41
CA GLU A 94 -4.83 -8.29 -31.30
C GLU A 94 -5.19 -7.99 -32.77
N HIS A 95 -6.44 -8.24 -33.17
CA HIS A 95 -6.95 -7.99 -34.52
C HIS A 95 -7.72 -6.67 -34.66
N ALA A 96 -7.79 -5.84 -33.62
CA ALA A 96 -8.42 -4.54 -33.71
C ALA A 96 -7.61 -3.64 -34.66
N SER A 97 -8.23 -3.18 -35.75
CA SER A 97 -7.61 -2.29 -36.73
C SER A 97 -7.46 -0.85 -36.24
N SER A 98 -8.08 -0.52 -35.11
CA SER A 98 -8.16 0.84 -34.56
C SER A 98 -7.13 1.07 -33.48
N PHE A 99 -6.49 2.24 -33.52
CA PHE A 99 -5.56 2.70 -32.49
C PHE A 99 -6.33 3.32 -31.33
N TYR A 100 -6.08 2.85 -30.10
CA TYR A 100 -6.75 3.34 -28.89
C TYR A 100 -5.75 3.99 -27.94
N TYR A 101 -6.10 5.15 -27.39
CA TYR A 101 -5.33 5.77 -26.32
C TYR A 101 -5.75 5.21 -24.95
N SER A 102 -4.78 5.05 -24.06
CA SER A 102 -5.02 4.52 -22.71
C SER A 102 -5.60 5.57 -21.75
N LEU A 103 -5.51 6.85 -22.11
CA LEU A 103 -6.02 8.00 -21.36
C LEU A 103 -6.88 8.91 -22.24
N ASN A 104 -7.80 9.65 -21.64
CA ASN A 104 -8.58 10.69 -22.30
C ASN A 104 -7.69 11.84 -22.82
N PRO A 105 -7.99 12.40 -23.99
CA PRO A 105 -7.36 13.63 -24.45
C PRO A 105 -7.77 14.80 -23.55
N ARG A 106 -7.00 15.88 -23.58
CA ARG A 106 -7.16 17.05 -22.69
C ARG A 106 -8.60 17.55 -22.58
N GLY A 107 -9.29 17.71 -23.71
CA GLY A 107 -10.67 18.22 -23.73
C GLY A 107 -11.62 17.32 -22.92
N GLN A 108 -11.61 16.03 -23.20
CA GLN A 108 -12.46 15.05 -22.50
C GLN A 108 -12.07 14.90 -21.03
N PHE A 109 -10.77 14.91 -20.72
CA PHE A 109 -10.30 14.93 -19.34
C PHE A 109 -10.87 16.12 -18.57
N MET A 110 -10.81 17.33 -19.13
CA MET A 110 -11.32 18.53 -18.48
C MET A 110 -12.83 18.46 -18.28
N THR A 111 -13.59 18.02 -19.29
CA THR A 111 -15.05 17.81 -19.15
C THR A 111 -15.38 16.84 -18.02
N GLN A 112 -14.68 15.71 -17.94
CA GLN A 112 -14.88 14.74 -16.87
C GLN A 112 -14.43 15.26 -15.50
N PHE A 113 -13.31 15.98 -15.43
CA PHE A 113 -12.80 16.59 -14.20
C PHE A 113 -13.77 17.64 -13.64
N HIS A 114 -14.35 18.47 -14.51
CA HIS A 114 -15.38 19.43 -14.14
C HIS A 114 -16.65 18.76 -13.61
N ALA A 115 -17.13 17.70 -14.28
CA ALA A 115 -18.27 16.91 -13.80
C ALA A 115 -17.98 16.22 -12.47
N PHE A 116 -16.80 15.61 -12.32
CA PHE A 116 -16.38 14.90 -11.11
C PHE A 116 -16.30 15.84 -9.90
N THR A 117 -15.70 17.01 -10.09
CA THR A 117 -15.47 18.01 -9.03
C THR A 117 -16.67 18.93 -8.79
N ASN A 118 -17.73 18.81 -9.59
CA ASN A 118 -18.86 19.72 -9.62
C ASN A 118 -18.43 21.19 -9.80
N ASN A 119 -17.52 21.43 -10.75
CA ASN A 119 -16.99 22.75 -11.11
C ASN A 119 -16.29 23.54 -9.99
N GLN A 120 -15.96 22.92 -8.85
CA GLN A 120 -15.31 23.60 -7.72
C GLN A 120 -13.98 24.30 -8.08
N PHE A 121 -13.31 23.87 -9.16
CA PHE A 121 -12.04 24.44 -9.63
C PHE A 121 -12.15 25.29 -10.92
N GLN A 122 -13.35 25.52 -11.47
CA GLN A 122 -13.50 26.16 -12.79
C GLN A 122 -12.87 27.57 -12.86
N ASN A 123 -12.90 28.33 -11.77
CA ASN A 123 -12.31 29.67 -11.66
C ASN A 123 -11.10 29.74 -10.72
N PHE A 124 -10.59 28.60 -10.26
CA PHE A 124 -9.45 28.57 -9.35
C PHE A 124 -8.15 28.87 -10.11
N ARG A 125 -7.37 29.85 -9.63
CA ARG A 125 -6.17 30.34 -10.33
C ARG A 125 -4.84 30.00 -9.65
N HIS A 126 -4.82 29.70 -8.36
CA HIS A 126 -3.58 29.58 -7.57
C HIS A 126 -3.08 28.13 -7.52
N TRP A 127 -2.75 27.60 -8.70
CA TRP A 127 -2.26 26.25 -8.88
C TRP A 127 -0.76 26.08 -8.58
N ASP A 128 0.02 27.17 -8.56
CA ASP A 128 1.46 27.13 -8.30
C ASP A 128 1.76 26.36 -7.02
N ASN A 129 2.62 25.33 -7.06
CA ASN A 129 2.93 24.46 -5.92
C ASN A 129 1.75 23.58 -5.44
N MET A 130 0.78 23.26 -6.30
CA MET A 130 -0.37 22.41 -5.99
C MET A 130 -0.67 21.44 -7.12
N ILE A 131 -1.04 20.23 -6.73
CA ILE A 131 -1.56 19.21 -7.63
C ILE A 131 -2.74 18.50 -7.00
N ILE A 132 -3.67 18.03 -7.84
CA ILE A 132 -4.66 17.03 -7.47
C ILE A 132 -4.16 15.67 -7.94
N VAL A 133 -4.31 14.64 -7.12
CA VAL A 133 -3.86 13.27 -7.42
C VAL A 133 -4.93 12.24 -7.09
N GLY A 134 -4.62 10.96 -7.32
CA GLY A 134 -5.43 9.86 -6.81
C GLY A 134 -6.73 9.66 -7.58
N GLY A 135 -7.80 9.29 -6.85
CA GLY A 135 -9.02 8.74 -7.43
C GLY A 135 -9.73 9.68 -8.41
N ALA A 136 -9.72 10.98 -8.14
CA ALA A 136 -10.33 12.01 -8.98
C ALA A 136 -9.64 12.11 -10.35
N ILE A 137 -8.30 12.03 -10.36
CA ILE A 137 -7.52 12.11 -11.60
C ILE A 137 -7.67 10.83 -12.42
N VAL A 138 -7.62 9.66 -11.77
CA VAL A 138 -7.87 8.38 -12.45
C VAL A 138 -9.27 8.36 -13.08
N ALA A 139 -10.29 8.81 -12.37
CA ALA A 139 -11.66 8.89 -12.88
C ALA A 139 -11.80 9.82 -14.09
N SER A 140 -11.07 10.92 -14.09
CA SER A 140 -11.10 11.92 -15.17
C SER A 140 -10.28 11.49 -16.39
N ALA A 141 -9.24 10.68 -16.16
CA ALA A 141 -8.32 10.24 -17.20
C ALA A 141 -8.77 8.96 -17.91
N LEU A 142 -9.64 8.15 -17.31
CA LEU A 142 -10.25 6.98 -17.96
C LEU A 142 -11.49 7.36 -18.76
N PRO A 143 -11.78 6.65 -19.87
CA PRO A 143 -13.05 6.77 -20.54
C PRO A 143 -14.20 6.33 -19.62
N VAL A 144 -15.31 7.05 -19.70
CA VAL A 144 -16.57 6.66 -19.03
C VAL A 144 -17.30 5.64 -19.92
N PRO A 145 -17.97 4.62 -19.35
CA PRO A 145 -18.74 3.68 -20.16
C PRO A 145 -19.77 4.38 -21.04
N THR A 146 -19.93 3.93 -22.29
CA THR A 146 -20.75 4.60 -23.32
C THR A 146 -22.18 4.92 -22.88
N ALA A 147 -22.79 4.07 -22.05
CA ALA A 147 -24.13 4.31 -21.47
C ALA A 147 -24.24 5.59 -20.63
N TYR A 148 -23.10 6.17 -20.21
CA TYR A 148 -23.01 7.32 -19.31
C TYR A 148 -22.28 8.52 -19.91
N GLU A 149 -21.80 8.48 -21.16
CA GLU A 149 -21.08 9.59 -21.80
C GLU A 149 -21.85 10.92 -21.76
N ALA A 150 -23.17 10.86 -21.99
CA ALA A 150 -24.05 12.04 -21.92
C ALA A 150 -24.53 12.38 -20.49
N LYS A 151 -24.11 11.62 -19.47
CA LYS A 151 -24.61 11.70 -18.08
C LYS A 151 -23.47 11.62 -17.05
N LEU A 152 -22.37 12.33 -17.31
CA LEU A 152 -21.15 12.28 -16.49
C LEU A 152 -21.39 12.57 -15.00
N GLU A 153 -22.22 13.58 -14.69
CA GLU A 153 -22.55 13.91 -13.29
C GLU A 153 -23.28 12.76 -12.59
N HIS A 154 -24.26 12.15 -13.26
CA HIS A 154 -24.95 10.98 -12.72
C HIS A 154 -23.97 9.83 -12.53
N TYR A 155 -23.08 9.59 -13.49
CA TYR A 155 -22.07 8.54 -13.38
C TYR A 155 -21.19 8.75 -12.16
N PHE A 156 -20.53 9.90 -12.02
CA PHE A 156 -19.60 10.13 -10.92
C PHE A 156 -20.28 10.31 -9.55
N HIS A 157 -21.48 10.89 -9.49
CA HIS A 157 -22.10 11.22 -8.20
C HIS A 157 -23.12 10.17 -7.72
N ARG A 158 -23.55 9.25 -8.59
CA ARG A 158 -24.60 8.27 -8.28
C ARG A 158 -24.27 6.84 -8.69
N VAL A 159 -23.34 6.60 -9.61
CA VAL A 159 -23.03 5.23 -10.09
C VAL A 159 -21.66 4.80 -9.61
N ALA A 160 -20.61 5.46 -10.08
CA ALA A 160 -19.22 5.19 -9.75
C ALA A 160 -18.69 6.30 -8.84
N TYR A 161 -17.72 6.03 -7.95
CA TYR A 161 -17.04 7.05 -7.13
C TYR A 161 -17.91 7.82 -6.11
N GLN A 162 -19.04 7.27 -5.67
CA GLN A 162 -19.95 7.93 -4.71
C GLN A 162 -19.25 8.45 -3.44
N THR A 163 -18.24 7.74 -2.94
CA THR A 163 -17.50 8.07 -1.71
C THR A 163 -16.17 8.78 -1.96
N ALA A 164 -15.86 9.14 -3.21
CA ALA A 164 -14.57 9.74 -3.53
C ALA A 164 -14.49 11.20 -3.05
N ASP A 165 -13.36 11.52 -2.45
CA ASP A 165 -12.86 12.84 -2.14
C ASP A 165 -11.96 13.38 -3.27
N ILE A 166 -11.50 14.62 -3.10
CA ILE A 166 -10.54 15.27 -3.99
C ILE A 166 -9.25 15.49 -3.19
N ASP A 167 -8.24 14.66 -3.47
CA ASP A 167 -6.95 14.73 -2.78
C ASP A 167 -6.04 15.79 -3.43
N ILE A 168 -5.65 16.80 -2.65
CA ILE A 168 -4.71 17.84 -3.03
C ILE A 168 -3.41 17.66 -2.25
N TYR A 169 -2.30 17.84 -2.96
CA TYR A 169 -0.97 17.89 -2.39
C TYR A 169 -0.30 19.20 -2.75
N PHE A 170 0.51 19.72 -1.82
CA PHE A 170 1.40 20.85 -2.06
C PHE A 170 2.85 20.39 -2.05
N TYR A 171 3.72 21.11 -2.75
CA TYR A 171 5.14 20.82 -2.81
C TYR A 171 5.95 22.12 -2.83
N GLY A 172 7.18 22.09 -2.31
CA GLY A 172 8.09 23.23 -2.31
C GLY A 172 7.64 24.41 -1.43
N LEU A 173 6.71 24.20 -0.48
CA LEU A 173 6.21 25.24 0.41
C LEU A 173 6.79 25.09 1.81
N SER A 174 7.14 26.22 2.44
CA SER A 174 7.31 26.32 3.87
C SER A 174 5.97 26.15 4.61
N THR A 175 6.01 25.85 5.91
CA THR A 175 4.77 25.75 6.73
C THR A 175 3.93 27.03 6.67
N GLY A 176 4.56 28.20 6.63
CA GLY A 176 3.86 29.48 6.51
C GLY A 176 3.16 29.66 5.16
N GLU A 177 3.84 29.30 4.06
CA GLU A 177 3.24 29.33 2.72
C GLU A 177 2.12 28.30 2.58
N PHE A 178 2.29 27.11 3.15
CA PHE A 178 1.26 26.08 3.19
C PHE A 178 -0.01 26.62 3.86
N LYS A 179 0.10 27.27 5.02
CA LYS A 179 -1.05 27.89 5.72
C LYS A 179 -1.72 28.98 4.87
N ARG A 180 -0.94 29.88 4.27
CA ARG A 180 -1.49 30.91 3.35
C ARG A 180 -2.23 30.29 2.16
N LYS A 181 -1.75 29.14 1.67
CA LYS A 181 -2.40 28.44 0.58
C LYS A 181 -3.70 27.75 1.01
N LEU A 182 -3.75 27.19 2.21
CA LEU A 182 -5.01 26.73 2.81
C LEU A 182 -6.03 27.87 2.92
N GLU A 183 -5.60 29.06 3.37
CA GLU A 183 -6.46 30.25 3.42
C GLU A 183 -6.98 30.65 2.05
N TYR A 184 -6.14 30.62 1.01
CA TYR A 184 -6.58 30.93 -0.34
C TYR A 184 -7.66 29.95 -0.83
N ILE A 185 -7.43 28.64 -0.68
CA ILE A 185 -8.42 27.62 -1.05
C ILE A 185 -9.72 27.81 -0.26
N TYR A 186 -9.62 28.01 1.06
CA TYR A 186 -10.80 28.22 1.90
C TYR A 186 -11.63 29.44 1.45
N ARG A 187 -10.97 30.58 1.17
CA ARG A 187 -11.64 31.77 0.65
C ARG A 187 -12.30 31.54 -0.71
N HIS A 188 -11.60 30.85 -1.63
CA HIS A 188 -12.16 30.45 -2.91
C HIS A 188 -13.43 29.61 -2.73
N LEU A 189 -13.38 28.59 -1.88
CA LEU A 189 -14.54 27.73 -1.62
C LEU A 189 -15.72 28.51 -1.01
N LEU A 190 -15.47 29.50 -0.15
CA LEU A 190 -16.54 30.38 0.36
C LEU A 190 -17.16 31.29 -0.70
N THR A 191 -16.52 31.50 -1.86
CA THR A 191 -17.15 32.24 -2.97
C THR A 191 -18.19 31.39 -3.72
N ILE A 192 -18.10 30.06 -3.62
CA ILE A 192 -18.96 29.11 -4.35
C ILE A 192 -19.83 28.25 -3.42
N HIS A 193 -19.57 28.27 -2.11
CA HIS A 193 -20.32 27.53 -1.11
C HIS A 193 -20.73 28.43 0.05
N PRO A 194 -21.99 28.32 0.54
CA PRO A 194 -22.46 29.13 1.67
C PRO A 194 -21.66 28.88 2.95
N LYS A 195 -21.22 27.64 3.15
CA LYS A 195 -20.48 27.18 4.33
C LYS A 195 -19.50 26.08 3.94
N VAL A 196 -18.36 26.07 4.63
CA VAL A 196 -17.32 25.05 4.49
C VAL A 196 -16.84 24.70 5.89
N ALA A 197 -16.99 23.43 6.28
CA ALA A 197 -16.46 22.93 7.54
C ALA A 197 -15.02 22.46 7.34
N ILE A 198 -14.18 22.57 8.37
CA ILE A 198 -12.78 22.14 8.30
C ILE A 198 -12.58 21.01 9.29
N VAL A 199 -12.15 19.86 8.78
CA VAL A 199 -11.82 18.70 9.60
C VAL A 199 -10.32 18.46 9.54
N ARG A 200 -9.69 18.38 10.71
CA ARG A 200 -8.28 18.01 10.86
C ARG A 200 -8.17 16.56 11.29
N THR A 201 -7.29 15.83 10.62
CA THR A 201 -6.72 14.55 11.08
C THR A 201 -5.21 14.70 11.24
N PRO A 202 -4.47 13.74 11.82
CA PRO A 202 -3.01 13.83 11.89
C PRO A 202 -2.29 14.05 10.55
N ASN A 203 -2.87 13.61 9.43
CA ASN A 203 -2.22 13.64 8.11
C ASN A 203 -2.95 14.52 7.08
N THR A 204 -4.13 15.06 7.39
CA THR A 204 -4.92 15.83 6.43
C THR A 204 -5.65 17.02 7.06
N VAL A 205 -5.89 18.04 6.25
CA VAL A 205 -6.92 19.07 6.46
C VAL A 205 -7.96 18.89 5.37
N THR A 206 -9.21 18.59 5.74
CA THR A 206 -10.29 18.38 4.78
C THR A 206 -11.31 19.51 4.86
N PHE A 207 -11.53 20.19 3.73
CA PHE A 207 -12.62 21.13 3.53
C PHE A 207 -13.88 20.35 3.14
N CYS A 208 -14.82 20.31 4.06
CA CYS A 208 -16.07 19.60 3.90
C CYS A 208 -17.16 20.53 3.37
N THR A 209 -17.64 20.19 2.18
CA THR A 209 -18.70 20.87 1.43
C THR A 209 -19.98 20.02 1.38
N GLU A 210 -21.09 20.64 1.00
CA GLU A 210 -22.38 19.96 0.87
C GLU A 210 -22.54 19.30 -0.51
N TYR A 211 -23.15 18.11 -0.54
CA TYR A 211 -23.44 17.38 -1.77
C TYR A 211 -24.21 18.26 -2.78
N PRO A 212 -23.88 18.23 -4.09
CA PRO A 212 -22.94 17.33 -4.78
C PRO A 212 -21.47 17.79 -4.79
N ASN A 213 -21.10 18.82 -4.02
CA ASN A 213 -19.71 19.29 -3.97
C ASN A 213 -18.88 18.35 -3.08
N ARG A 214 -17.93 17.62 -3.67
CA ARG A 214 -17.07 16.68 -2.94
C ARG A 214 -16.14 17.40 -1.98
N HIS A 215 -15.87 16.73 -0.87
CA HIS A 215 -14.85 17.17 0.08
C HIS A 215 -13.48 17.30 -0.59
N ILE A 216 -12.75 18.34 -0.22
CA ILE A 216 -11.40 18.60 -0.68
C ILE A 216 -10.44 18.29 0.46
N GLN A 217 -9.64 17.24 0.28
CA GLN A 217 -8.70 16.74 1.29
C GLN A 217 -7.29 17.21 0.95
N ILE A 218 -6.73 18.09 1.76
CA ILE A 218 -5.34 18.53 1.63
C ILE A 218 -4.47 17.60 2.47
N VAL A 219 -3.55 16.89 1.82
CA VAL A 219 -2.60 16.02 2.50
C VAL A 219 -1.44 16.83 3.06
N LEU A 220 -1.11 16.58 4.32
CA LEU A 220 -0.05 17.28 5.04
C LEU A 220 1.23 16.48 4.93
N GLY A 221 2.25 17.09 4.35
CA GLY A 221 3.56 16.50 4.22
C GLY A 221 4.53 17.50 3.60
N LYS A 222 5.80 17.15 3.66
CA LYS A 222 6.89 17.97 3.14
C LYS A 222 7.46 17.30 1.88
N TRP A 223 7.01 17.77 0.72
CA TRP A 223 7.52 17.36 -0.58
C TRP A 223 8.22 18.53 -1.26
N LYS A 224 9.29 18.27 -1.99
CA LYS A 224 10.04 19.26 -2.78
C LYS A 224 9.50 19.41 -4.20
N SER A 225 8.94 18.34 -4.77
CA SER A 225 8.50 18.30 -6.17
C SER A 225 7.28 17.42 -6.39
N ILE A 226 6.64 17.54 -7.56
CA ILE A 226 5.57 16.66 -8.03
C ILE A 226 6.06 15.19 -8.09
N ALA A 227 7.32 14.96 -8.46
CA ALA A 227 7.89 13.63 -8.59
C ALA A 227 7.93 12.89 -7.26
N GLU A 228 8.31 13.58 -6.19
CA GLU A 228 8.28 13.00 -4.84
C GLU A 228 6.87 12.56 -4.44
N ILE A 229 5.86 13.37 -4.76
CA ILE A 229 4.46 13.02 -4.48
C ILE A 229 4.00 11.81 -5.30
N LEU A 230 4.45 11.65 -6.54
CA LEU A 230 3.99 10.57 -7.43
C LEU A 230 4.78 9.24 -7.30
N PHE A 231 5.90 9.21 -6.58
CA PHE A 231 6.63 7.96 -6.27
C PHE A 231 6.18 7.27 -4.97
N GLU A 232 5.48 8.00 -4.10
CA GLU A 232 4.90 7.47 -2.87
C GLU A 232 3.67 6.55 -3.03
N PRO A 233 2.75 6.74 -4.01
CA PRO A 233 1.53 5.97 -4.08
C PRO A 233 1.77 4.47 -4.25
N ASP A 234 0.98 3.68 -3.55
CA ASP A 234 1.01 2.21 -3.53
C ASP A 234 0.37 1.56 -4.76
N ILE A 235 -0.44 2.30 -5.52
CA ILE A 235 -1.16 1.82 -6.70
C ILE A 235 -0.66 2.55 -7.95
N ASP A 236 -0.16 1.83 -8.94
CA ASP A 236 0.52 2.40 -10.11
C ASP A 236 -0.34 3.37 -10.91
N CYS A 237 -1.60 3.03 -11.21
CA CYS A 237 -2.50 3.92 -11.96
C CYS A 237 -2.83 5.23 -11.22
N THR A 238 -2.55 5.32 -9.92
CA THR A 238 -2.77 6.56 -9.15
C THR A 238 -1.63 7.55 -9.23
N CYS A 239 -0.53 7.20 -9.91
CA CYS A 239 0.65 8.05 -10.06
C CYS A 239 0.47 9.04 -11.23
N LEU A 240 -0.69 9.71 -11.21
CA LEU A 240 -1.05 10.83 -12.07
C LEU A 240 -1.32 12.06 -11.21
N ALA A 241 -0.93 13.23 -11.71
CA ALA A 241 -1.20 14.52 -11.08
C ALA A 241 -1.72 15.54 -12.08
N PHE A 242 -2.75 16.29 -11.71
CA PHE A 242 -3.19 17.46 -12.47
C PHE A 242 -2.80 18.73 -11.72
N ASP A 243 -2.08 19.63 -12.38
CA ASP A 243 -1.61 20.90 -11.80
C ASP A 243 -2.46 22.11 -12.23
N GLY A 244 -3.66 21.88 -12.78
CA GLY A 244 -4.51 22.95 -13.34
C GLY A 244 -4.25 23.23 -14.82
N LYS A 245 -3.10 22.82 -15.37
CA LYS A 245 -2.73 23.07 -16.77
C LYS A 245 -2.29 21.81 -17.51
N ARG A 246 -1.48 20.96 -16.87
CA ARG A 246 -0.83 19.75 -17.37
C ARG A 246 -1.28 18.54 -16.54
N LEU A 247 -1.32 17.40 -17.21
CA LEU A 247 -1.47 16.10 -16.57
C LEU A 247 -0.10 15.44 -16.55
N TRP A 248 0.42 15.20 -15.35
CA TRP A 248 1.70 14.55 -15.11
C TRP A 248 1.50 13.07 -14.84
N SER A 249 2.44 12.25 -15.29
CA SER A 249 2.47 10.81 -15.07
C SER A 249 3.87 10.32 -14.75
N THR A 250 3.96 9.28 -13.93
CA THR A 250 5.21 8.50 -13.81
C THR A 250 5.28 7.42 -14.87
N GLN A 251 6.45 6.79 -15.01
CA GLN A 251 6.65 5.71 -15.96
C GLN A 251 5.78 4.50 -15.60
N ARG A 252 5.68 4.15 -14.31
CA ARG A 252 4.80 3.03 -13.88
C ARG A 252 3.32 3.31 -14.08
N ALA A 253 2.87 4.57 -13.93
CA ALA A 253 1.49 4.93 -14.25
C ALA A 253 1.22 4.72 -15.74
N ARG A 254 2.07 5.22 -16.63
CA ARG A 254 1.93 5.01 -18.08
C ARG A 254 1.76 3.53 -18.42
N LEU A 255 2.60 2.65 -17.88
CA LEU A 255 2.47 1.20 -18.08
C LEU A 255 1.17 0.63 -17.53
N SER A 256 0.78 1.07 -16.33
CA SER A 256 -0.47 0.67 -15.69
C SER A 256 -1.69 1.01 -16.55
N PHE A 257 -1.74 2.19 -17.15
CA PHE A 257 -2.81 2.59 -18.06
C PHE A 257 -2.75 1.85 -19.40
N ASN A 258 -1.56 1.75 -20.01
CA ASN A 258 -1.37 1.11 -21.30
C ASN A 258 -1.79 -0.37 -21.27
N TRP A 259 -1.46 -1.10 -20.21
CA TRP A 259 -1.82 -2.52 -20.08
C TRP A 259 -3.08 -2.80 -19.26
N ARG A 260 -3.69 -1.77 -18.66
CA ARG A 260 -4.79 -1.89 -17.68
C ARG A 260 -4.45 -2.86 -16.56
N VAL A 261 -3.30 -2.66 -15.90
CA VAL A 261 -2.84 -3.50 -14.80
C VAL A 261 -2.38 -2.67 -13.60
N VAL A 262 -2.46 -3.20 -12.40
CA VAL A 262 -1.77 -2.73 -11.20
C VAL A 262 -0.82 -3.83 -10.76
N ASN A 263 0.47 -3.51 -10.66
CA ASN A 263 1.47 -4.48 -10.23
C ASN A 263 1.57 -4.49 -8.70
N CYS A 264 1.31 -5.65 -8.10
CA CYS A 264 1.47 -5.83 -6.67
C CYS A 264 2.93 -6.02 -6.28
N THR A 265 3.35 -5.38 -5.19
CA THR A 265 4.71 -5.54 -4.67
C THR A 265 4.72 -5.56 -3.15
N GLN A 266 5.74 -6.23 -2.59
CA GLN A 266 6.01 -6.17 -1.14
C GLN A 266 6.20 -4.72 -0.67
N ARG A 267 6.84 -3.86 -1.47
CA ARG A 267 7.04 -2.44 -1.14
C ARG A 267 5.71 -1.75 -0.92
N ALA A 268 4.78 -1.89 -1.88
CA ALA A 268 3.46 -1.28 -1.80
C ALA A 268 2.63 -1.83 -0.63
N PHE A 269 2.74 -3.14 -0.36
CA PHE A 269 2.16 -3.74 0.84
C PHE A 269 2.75 -3.17 2.13
N THR A 270 4.07 -2.97 2.21
CA THR A 270 4.71 -2.36 3.39
C THR A 270 4.22 -0.93 3.64
N LEU A 271 3.99 -0.15 2.60
CA LEU A 271 3.51 1.24 2.72
C LEU A 271 2.10 1.34 3.33
N ARG A 272 1.21 0.38 3.06
CA ARG A 272 -0.21 0.46 3.46
C ARG A 272 -0.63 -0.57 4.51
N SER A 273 0.03 -1.73 4.53
CA SER A 273 -0.31 -2.93 5.27
C SER A 273 -1.69 -3.49 4.93
N SER A 274 -2.02 -4.62 5.56
CA SER A 274 -3.34 -5.23 5.50
C SER A 274 -4.30 -4.60 6.51
N PRO A 275 -5.58 -4.41 6.15
CA PRO A 275 -6.23 -4.75 4.87
C PRO A 275 -6.21 -3.60 3.83
N GLN A 276 -5.57 -2.47 4.12
CA GLN A 276 -5.72 -1.25 3.31
C GLN A 276 -5.15 -1.41 1.90
N TYR A 277 -4.05 -2.14 1.74
CA TYR A 277 -3.50 -2.40 0.41
C TYR A 277 -4.46 -3.26 -0.42
N GLU A 278 -4.96 -4.35 0.15
CA GLU A 278 -5.91 -5.26 -0.47
C GLU A 278 -7.20 -4.53 -0.88
N GLU A 279 -7.76 -3.70 0.00
CA GLU A 279 -8.94 -2.87 -0.30
C GLU A 279 -8.69 -1.95 -1.50
N ARG A 280 -7.50 -1.36 -1.59
CA ARG A 280 -7.13 -0.47 -2.70
C ARG A 280 -6.93 -1.23 -4.00
N LEU A 281 -6.32 -2.42 -3.97
CA LEU A 281 -6.20 -3.30 -5.12
C LEU A 281 -7.57 -3.68 -5.68
N VAL A 282 -8.49 -4.13 -4.82
CA VAL A 282 -9.87 -4.45 -5.22
C VAL A 282 -10.58 -3.22 -5.80
N LYS A 283 -10.46 -2.07 -5.13
CA LYS A 283 -11.05 -0.79 -5.57
C LYS A 283 -10.60 -0.40 -6.96
N TYR A 284 -9.30 -0.45 -7.25
CA TYR A 284 -8.80 -0.10 -8.58
C TYR A 284 -9.03 -1.22 -9.59
N SER A 285 -9.17 -2.47 -9.15
CA SER A 285 -9.57 -3.53 -10.06
C SER A 285 -10.96 -3.30 -10.65
N ARG A 286 -11.91 -2.91 -9.79
CA ARG A 286 -13.27 -2.49 -10.16
C ARG A 286 -13.34 -1.23 -11.03
N ARG A 287 -12.23 -0.51 -11.15
CA ARG A 287 -12.10 0.69 -11.99
C ARG A 287 -11.43 0.39 -13.33
N GLY A 288 -11.36 -0.89 -13.71
CA GLY A 288 -10.84 -1.30 -15.01
C GLY A 288 -9.34 -1.56 -15.00
N PHE A 289 -8.80 -2.15 -13.93
CA PHE A 289 -7.42 -2.65 -13.91
C PHE A 289 -7.37 -4.12 -13.47
N TYR A 290 -6.53 -4.91 -14.12
CA TYR A 290 -6.17 -6.24 -13.61
C TYR A 290 -5.17 -6.10 -12.47
N ILE A 291 -5.27 -6.98 -11.48
CA ILE A 291 -4.24 -7.15 -10.46
C ILE A 291 -3.25 -8.19 -10.97
N ILE A 292 -1.98 -7.83 -11.03
CA ILE A 292 -0.89 -8.74 -11.42
C ILE A 292 0.17 -8.77 -10.33
N ASP A 293 0.91 -9.88 -10.25
CA ASP A 293 2.08 -9.98 -9.39
C ASP A 293 3.15 -10.81 -10.09
N LYS A 294 4.38 -10.29 -10.13
CA LYS A 294 5.51 -10.91 -10.84
C LYS A 294 5.92 -12.29 -10.30
N LYS A 295 5.60 -12.60 -9.04
CA LYS A 295 5.90 -13.89 -8.41
C LYS A 295 4.70 -14.85 -8.46
N LEU A 296 3.56 -14.41 -8.98
CA LEU A 296 2.37 -15.25 -9.07
C LEU A 296 2.55 -16.29 -10.17
N ASP A 297 2.56 -17.55 -9.77
CA ASP A 297 2.59 -18.72 -10.63
C ASP A 297 1.68 -19.79 -10.00
N TRP A 298 0.57 -20.13 -10.68
CA TRP A 298 -0.40 -21.10 -10.18
C TRP A 298 0.25 -22.46 -9.88
N ASN A 299 1.31 -22.82 -10.59
CA ASN A 299 2.03 -24.07 -10.36
C ASN A 299 2.89 -24.03 -9.09
N LYS A 300 3.22 -22.84 -8.57
CA LYS A 300 4.00 -22.64 -7.35
C LYS A 300 3.15 -22.30 -6.13
N ILE A 301 1.86 -22.02 -6.32
CA ILE A 301 0.93 -21.77 -5.22
C ILE A 301 0.62 -23.07 -4.49
N SER A 302 0.66 -23.02 -3.15
CA SER A 302 0.26 -24.11 -2.28
C SER A 302 -1.25 -24.28 -2.26
N THR A 303 -1.73 -25.44 -2.68
CA THR A 303 -3.15 -25.81 -2.53
C THR A 303 -3.53 -25.96 -1.06
N TYR A 304 -2.59 -26.38 -0.20
CA TYR A 304 -2.78 -26.50 1.23
C TYR A 304 -3.07 -25.13 1.87
N PHE A 305 -2.21 -24.14 1.66
CA PHE A 305 -2.39 -22.81 2.23
C PHE A 305 -3.58 -22.07 1.65
N ILE A 306 -3.89 -22.22 0.37
CA ILE A 306 -5.11 -21.63 -0.21
C ILE A 306 -6.36 -22.24 0.45
N ARG A 307 -6.44 -23.57 0.59
CA ARG A 307 -7.55 -24.25 1.28
C ARG A 307 -7.66 -23.85 2.76
N MET A 308 -6.53 -23.78 3.45
CA MET A 308 -6.47 -23.31 4.83
C MET A 308 -6.86 -21.84 4.97
N GLY A 309 -6.51 -21.02 3.98
CA GLY A 309 -6.85 -19.59 3.94
C GLY A 309 -8.35 -19.40 3.84
N LYS A 310 -8.97 -20.11 2.89
CA LYS A 310 -10.44 -20.23 2.78
C LYS A 310 -11.08 -20.61 4.11
N LYS A 311 -10.64 -21.74 4.70
CA LYS A 311 -11.17 -22.24 5.97
C LYS A 311 -11.08 -21.18 7.09
N ARG A 312 -9.90 -20.59 7.30
CA ARG A 312 -9.67 -19.56 8.33
C ARG A 312 -10.56 -18.33 8.15
N ILE A 313 -10.73 -17.87 6.91
CA ILE A 313 -11.58 -16.71 6.62
C ILE A 313 -13.04 -17.01 6.96
N ILE A 314 -13.54 -18.20 6.59
CA ILE A 314 -14.91 -18.63 6.87
C ILE A 314 -15.16 -18.77 8.38
N GLU A 315 -14.19 -19.34 9.10
CA GLU A 315 -14.19 -19.53 10.57
C GLU A 315 -13.85 -18.25 11.35
N GLU A 316 -13.81 -17.07 10.69
CA GLU A 316 -13.52 -15.75 11.28
C GLU A 316 -12.14 -15.58 11.92
N ASN A 317 -11.18 -16.44 11.59
CA ASN A 317 -9.79 -16.23 11.97
C ASN A 317 -9.16 -15.17 11.07
N ASN A 318 -8.85 -13.99 11.63
CA ASN A 318 -8.30 -12.83 10.92
C ASN A 318 -6.83 -12.99 10.48
N ALA A 319 -6.22 -14.18 10.63
CA ALA A 319 -4.83 -14.43 10.28
C ALA A 319 -4.59 -14.73 8.78
N VAL A 320 -5.31 -14.06 7.87
CA VAL A 320 -5.11 -14.19 6.42
C VAL A 320 -5.07 -12.79 5.80
N TRP A 321 -3.95 -12.45 5.19
CA TRP A 321 -3.65 -11.15 4.59
C TRP A 321 -2.90 -11.32 3.27
N GLY A 322 -2.57 -10.19 2.65
CA GLY A 322 -1.64 -10.15 1.54
C GLY A 322 -2.18 -10.77 0.25
N LEU A 323 -1.28 -11.28 -0.58
CA LEU A 323 -1.63 -11.91 -1.86
C LEU A 323 -2.53 -13.13 -1.67
N ARG A 324 -2.33 -13.88 -0.57
CA ARG A 324 -3.18 -15.03 -0.21
C ARG A 324 -4.63 -14.63 0.00
N LEU A 325 -4.89 -13.51 0.67
CA LEU A 325 -6.26 -13.00 0.85
C LEU A 325 -6.89 -12.64 -0.50
N ILE A 326 -6.15 -11.94 -1.37
CA ILE A 326 -6.62 -11.57 -2.72
C ILE A 326 -6.94 -12.82 -3.55
N ILE A 327 -6.05 -13.82 -3.57
CA ILE A 327 -6.28 -15.08 -4.30
C ILE A 327 -7.50 -15.81 -3.76
N CYS A 328 -7.65 -15.93 -2.43
CA CYS A 328 -8.82 -16.57 -1.83
C CYS A 328 -10.13 -15.86 -2.22
N GLY A 329 -10.16 -14.53 -2.19
CA GLY A 329 -11.34 -13.76 -2.63
C GLY A 329 -11.61 -13.84 -4.13
N TYR A 330 -10.58 -14.07 -4.94
CA TYR A 330 -10.72 -14.27 -6.39
C TYR A 330 -11.23 -15.67 -6.73
N LEU A 331 -10.74 -16.71 -6.05
CA LEU A 331 -11.07 -18.12 -6.33
C LEU A 331 -12.38 -18.59 -5.68
N PHE A 332 -12.75 -18.04 -4.52
CA PHE A 332 -13.81 -18.60 -3.69
C PHE A 332 -14.93 -17.58 -3.41
N PRO A 333 -16.13 -17.76 -3.99
CA PRO A 333 -17.27 -16.87 -3.79
C PRO A 333 -17.68 -16.70 -2.32
N ASP A 334 -17.62 -17.78 -1.52
CA ASP A 334 -17.93 -17.74 -0.09
C ASP A 334 -16.94 -16.90 0.72
N VAL A 335 -15.65 -16.88 0.33
CA VAL A 335 -14.66 -15.96 0.90
C VAL A 335 -14.97 -14.51 0.53
N TYR A 336 -15.29 -14.27 -0.74
CA TYR A 336 -15.66 -12.95 -1.24
C TYR A 336 -16.84 -12.37 -0.46
N GLU A 337 -17.88 -13.18 -0.24
CA GLU A 337 -19.06 -12.80 0.54
C GLU A 337 -18.72 -12.57 2.02
N LYS A 338 -17.99 -13.50 2.65
CA LYS A 338 -17.61 -13.41 4.07
C LYS A 338 -16.76 -12.18 4.39
N LYS A 339 -15.84 -11.80 3.49
CA LYS A 339 -14.99 -10.60 3.60
C LYS A 339 -15.50 -9.47 2.70
N SER A 340 -16.82 -9.35 2.55
CA SER A 340 -17.46 -8.30 1.75
C SER A 340 -17.01 -6.89 2.13
N ALA A 341 -16.63 -6.58 3.37
CA ALA A 341 -16.10 -5.25 3.70
C ALA A 341 -14.81 -4.87 2.93
N ILE A 342 -14.00 -5.86 2.54
CA ILE A 342 -12.79 -5.69 1.73
C ILE A 342 -13.14 -5.79 0.25
N PHE A 343 -13.90 -6.82 -0.13
CA PHE A 343 -14.15 -7.14 -1.52
C PHE A 343 -15.31 -6.38 -2.14
N ASN A 344 -16.32 -6.01 -1.34
CA ASN A 344 -17.50 -5.25 -1.69
C ASN A 344 -17.87 -4.21 -0.60
N PRO A 345 -17.00 -3.23 -0.33
CA PRO A 345 -17.24 -2.25 0.72
C PRO A 345 -18.60 -1.58 0.51
N PRO A 346 -19.39 -1.37 1.57
CA PRO A 346 -20.68 -0.72 1.45
C PRO A 346 -20.49 0.70 0.89
N PRO A 347 -21.46 1.22 0.08
CA PRO A 347 -21.39 2.57 -0.49
C PRO A 347 -21.37 3.67 0.58
N TRP A 348 -21.81 3.35 1.79
CA TRP A 348 -21.65 4.14 3.01
C TRP A 348 -20.82 3.30 3.97
N LYS A 349 -19.50 3.34 3.83
CA LYS A 349 -18.64 2.78 4.87
C LYS A 349 -18.65 3.81 6.01
N ASP A 350 -18.96 3.40 7.23
CA ASP A 350 -18.88 4.22 8.46
C ASP A 350 -17.44 4.72 8.74
N THR A 351 -16.51 4.42 7.83
CA THR A 351 -15.11 4.78 7.81
C THR A 351 -14.85 6.04 7.01
N GLY A 352 -15.05 7.18 7.66
CA GLY A 352 -14.50 8.46 7.26
C GLY A 352 -15.52 9.57 7.04
N LEU A 353 -15.07 10.65 6.40
CA LEU A 353 -15.93 11.80 6.17
C LEU A 353 -17.04 11.44 5.18
N VAL A 354 -18.23 11.40 5.74
CA VAL A 354 -19.45 11.02 5.05
C VAL A 354 -19.81 12.05 3.99
N TYR A 355 -20.08 11.56 2.78
CA TYR A 355 -20.48 12.38 1.65
C TYR A 355 -21.60 11.68 0.89
N GLY A 356 -22.56 12.46 0.39
CA GLY A 356 -23.65 11.94 -0.43
C GLY A 356 -24.94 12.75 -0.31
N PRO A 357 -25.99 12.36 -1.06
CA PRO A 357 -27.22 13.14 -1.22
C PRO A 357 -28.02 13.40 0.07
N LYS A 358 -27.76 12.63 1.13
CA LYS A 358 -28.40 12.77 2.45
C LYS A 358 -27.60 13.66 3.40
N TRP A 359 -26.37 14.05 3.03
CA TRP A 359 -25.45 14.79 3.87
C TRP A 359 -25.51 16.28 3.58
N THR A 360 -26.08 17.01 4.53
CA THR A 360 -26.06 18.47 4.60
C THR A 360 -24.94 18.96 5.52
N TYR A 361 -24.55 20.23 5.40
CA TYR A 361 -23.60 20.86 6.32
C TYR A 361 -23.98 20.60 7.80
N LYS A 362 -25.26 20.82 8.15
CA LYS A 362 -25.77 20.62 9.52
C LYS A 362 -25.61 19.17 9.98
N SER A 363 -25.99 18.21 9.15
CA SER A 363 -25.90 16.79 9.50
C SER A 363 -24.46 16.33 9.74
N LEU A 364 -23.51 16.84 8.94
CA LEU A 364 -22.09 16.56 9.10
C LEU A 364 -21.54 17.18 10.39
N THR A 365 -21.81 18.47 10.65
CA THR A 365 -21.35 19.12 11.88
C THR A 365 -21.97 18.49 13.12
N ASP A 366 -23.25 18.10 13.07
CA ASP A 366 -23.92 17.39 14.15
C ASP A 366 -23.27 16.02 14.42
N LEU A 367 -22.86 15.30 13.36
CA LEU A 367 -22.15 14.02 13.49
C LEU A 367 -20.79 14.21 14.16
N LEU A 368 -20.00 15.17 13.68
CA LEU A 368 -18.66 15.47 14.20
C LEU A 368 -18.73 15.95 15.66
N ASN A 369 -19.68 16.83 15.99
CA ASN A 369 -19.87 17.33 17.36
C ASN A 369 -20.34 16.25 18.34
N LYS A 370 -21.08 15.23 17.87
CA LYS A 370 -21.57 14.13 18.72
C LYS A 370 -20.48 13.10 19.06
N ASN A 371 -19.24 13.25 18.57
CA ASN A 371 -18.14 12.28 18.72
C ASN A 371 -18.55 10.84 18.33
N LYS A 372 -19.50 10.70 17.40
CA LYS A 372 -20.11 9.39 17.03
C LYS A 372 -19.29 8.58 16.03
N MET A 373 -18.18 9.11 15.52
CA MET A 373 -17.31 8.34 14.64
C MET A 373 -16.42 7.41 15.48
N LEU A 374 -16.64 6.11 15.32
CA LEU A 374 -15.99 5.07 16.11
C LEU A 374 -14.58 4.78 15.57
N TRP A 375 -13.66 4.46 16.47
CA TRP A 375 -12.24 4.18 16.17
C TRP A 375 -12.02 2.91 15.31
N LYS A 376 -12.96 1.96 15.34
CA LYS A 376 -12.94 0.69 14.59
C LYS A 376 -12.81 0.90 13.08
N ASP A 377 -13.01 2.14 12.65
CA ASP A 377 -13.13 2.57 11.28
C ASP A 377 -11.83 3.18 10.69
N TYR A 378 -10.78 3.38 11.51
CA TYR A 378 -9.47 3.91 11.09
C TYR A 378 -8.30 3.07 11.65
N PRO A 379 -7.96 1.92 11.03
CA PRO A 379 -6.98 0.99 11.59
C PRO A 379 -5.54 1.53 11.64
N ALA A 380 -5.24 2.58 10.86
CA ALA A 380 -3.90 3.20 10.79
C ALA A 380 -3.50 4.00 12.04
N LEU A 381 -4.42 4.22 13.00
CA LEU A 381 -4.22 5.02 14.21
C LEU A 381 -4.36 4.19 15.50
N ALA A 382 -4.28 2.86 15.39
CA ALA A 382 -4.60 1.90 16.44
C ALA A 382 -3.80 2.03 17.75
N ASN A 383 -2.78 2.89 17.84
CA ASN A 383 -1.97 3.06 19.05
C ASN A 383 -2.38 4.24 19.94
N ASP A 384 -3.36 5.07 19.55
CA ASP A 384 -3.83 6.21 20.36
C ASP A 384 -5.35 6.11 20.64
N PHE A 385 -5.71 5.18 21.54
CA PHE A 385 -7.07 4.75 21.85
C PHE A 385 -8.01 5.81 22.47
N ARG A 386 -7.59 7.08 22.58
CA ARG A 386 -8.26 8.05 23.47
C ARG A 386 -8.94 9.25 22.80
N ARG A 387 -8.83 9.47 21.47
CA ARG A 387 -9.43 10.65 20.81
C ARG A 387 -10.02 10.34 19.43
N ASN A 388 -11.19 10.93 19.14
CA ASN A 388 -11.74 10.99 17.78
C ASN A 388 -10.69 11.65 16.85
N PRO A 389 -10.22 10.97 15.79
CA PRO A 389 -9.18 11.51 14.93
C PRO A 389 -9.69 12.65 14.03
N LEU A 390 -11.00 12.85 13.94
CA LEU A 390 -11.64 13.89 13.14
C LEU A 390 -12.01 15.06 14.05
N GLN A 391 -11.23 16.12 13.99
CA GLN A 391 -11.46 17.33 14.78
C GLN A 391 -12.04 18.42 13.89
N LEU A 392 -13.24 18.89 14.23
CA LEU A 392 -13.79 20.12 13.64
C LEU A 392 -12.97 21.29 14.19
N VAL A 393 -12.42 22.12 13.30
CA VAL A 393 -11.53 23.23 13.67
C VAL A 393 -11.90 24.48 12.89
N GLU A 394 -11.54 25.65 13.41
CA GLU A 394 -11.48 26.85 12.59
C GLU A 394 -10.11 26.97 11.93
N LEU A 395 -10.07 27.65 10.78
CA LEU A 395 -8.84 27.81 10.01
C LEU A 395 -7.72 28.50 10.81
N LYS A 396 -8.09 29.50 11.62
CA LYS A 396 -7.17 30.28 12.46
C LYS A 396 -6.52 29.43 13.56
N ASP A 397 -7.19 28.35 13.97
CA ASP A 397 -6.76 27.45 15.04
C ASP A 397 -5.95 26.26 14.49
N LEU A 398 -5.70 26.20 13.18
CA LEU A 398 -4.88 25.16 12.57
C LEU A 398 -3.42 25.27 13.02
N ASN A 399 -3.04 24.33 13.87
CA ASN A 399 -1.66 24.09 14.22
C ASN A 399 -1.18 22.73 13.69
N PHE A 400 -0.11 22.75 12.90
CA PHE A 400 0.55 21.57 12.37
C PHE A 400 1.97 21.92 11.95
N GLU A 401 2.83 20.91 11.94
CA GLU A 401 4.15 20.96 11.34
C GLU A 401 4.18 20.03 10.14
N LEU A 402 4.84 20.47 9.07
CA LEU A 402 5.08 19.64 7.90
C LEU A 402 6.25 18.71 8.22
N SER A 403 5.99 17.41 8.18
CA SER A 403 7.01 16.39 8.35
C SER A 403 7.15 15.56 7.08
N GLU A 404 8.28 14.88 6.96
CA GLU A 404 8.43 13.84 5.94
C GLU A 404 7.48 12.68 6.24
N THR A 405 7.01 12.04 5.18
CA THR A 405 6.17 10.86 5.26
C THR A 405 6.92 9.76 6.01
N LYS A 406 6.47 9.41 7.22
CA LYS A 406 7.08 8.32 7.99
C LYS A 406 6.83 6.99 7.27
N ASN A 407 7.90 6.22 7.07
CA ASN A 407 7.76 4.84 6.62
C ASN A 407 6.94 4.07 7.65
N ARG A 408 5.86 3.44 7.20
CA ARG A 408 5.14 2.47 8.02
C ARG A 408 5.88 1.14 7.90
N PHE A 409 6.28 0.60 9.03
CA PHE A 409 6.79 -0.76 9.10
C PHE A 409 5.61 -1.71 9.30
N THR A 410 5.56 -2.77 8.48
CA THR A 410 4.67 -3.90 8.70
C THR A 410 5.52 -5.13 8.95
N VAL A 411 5.13 -5.94 9.94
CA VAL A 411 5.79 -7.22 10.24
C VAL A 411 5.32 -8.31 9.26
N TYR A 412 4.25 -8.04 8.51
CA TYR A 412 3.63 -9.00 7.60
C TYR A 412 4.29 -9.02 6.22
N HIS A 413 4.45 -10.21 5.66
CA HIS A 413 4.98 -10.37 4.32
C HIS A 413 3.84 -10.61 3.31
N TRP A 414 3.90 -9.96 2.15
CA TRP A 414 2.90 -10.00 1.08
C TRP A 414 2.64 -11.42 0.56
N TYR A 415 3.69 -12.24 0.56
CA TYR A 415 3.69 -13.63 0.07
C TYR A 415 3.59 -14.67 1.19
N GLU A 416 3.27 -14.27 2.43
CA GLU A 416 3.36 -15.17 3.58
C GLU A 416 2.37 -16.33 3.50
N TYR A 417 2.85 -17.56 3.74
CA TYR A 417 2.07 -18.80 3.74
C TYR A 417 1.28 -18.97 2.44
N LEU A 418 1.96 -18.91 1.30
CA LEU A 418 1.31 -18.94 -0.01
C LEU A 418 1.94 -19.95 -0.97
N LEU A 419 3.26 -20.14 -0.91
CA LEU A 419 4.00 -20.90 -1.92
C LEU A 419 4.19 -22.35 -1.48
N LYS A 420 4.33 -23.28 -2.44
CA LYS A 420 4.62 -24.71 -2.15
C LYS A 420 5.90 -24.92 -1.34
N VAL A 421 6.91 -24.07 -1.55
CA VAL A 421 8.15 -24.10 -0.75
C VAL A 421 7.88 -23.80 0.73
N ASP A 422 6.85 -23.02 1.04
CA ASP A 422 6.43 -22.78 2.43
C ASP A 422 5.83 -24.08 3.04
N ASP A 423 5.14 -24.90 2.23
CA ASP A 423 4.61 -26.20 2.68
C ASP A 423 5.74 -27.16 3.00
N GLU A 424 6.72 -27.27 2.09
CA GLU A 424 7.87 -28.15 2.24
C GLU A 424 8.69 -27.76 3.46
N LYS A 425 8.89 -26.46 3.68
CA LYS A 425 9.53 -25.93 4.89
C LYS A 425 8.73 -26.27 6.15
N GLU A 426 7.42 -26.05 6.15
CA GLU A 426 6.58 -26.37 7.31
C GLU A 426 6.53 -27.88 7.60
N GLN A 427 6.50 -28.72 6.56
CA GLN A 427 6.57 -30.18 6.69
C GLN A 427 7.93 -30.64 7.20
N ALA A 428 9.03 -30.07 6.69
CA ALA A 428 10.38 -30.36 7.17
C ALA A 428 10.57 -29.91 8.62
N ASP A 429 10.06 -28.74 8.99
CA ASP A 429 10.09 -28.25 10.38
C ASP A 429 9.30 -29.20 11.28
N ARG A 430 8.06 -29.57 10.90
CA ARG A 430 7.25 -30.54 11.65
C ARG A 430 7.91 -31.92 11.75
N ALA A 431 8.52 -32.41 10.68
CA ALA A 431 9.23 -33.70 10.66
C ALA A 431 10.46 -33.69 11.56
N LYS A 432 11.09 -32.53 11.75
CA LYS A 432 12.18 -32.32 12.71
C LYS A 432 11.69 -32.06 14.14
N GLY A 433 10.40 -32.22 14.43
CA GLY A 433 9.81 -31.87 15.73
C GLY A 433 9.82 -30.37 16.04
N ARG A 434 10.24 -29.53 15.08
CA ARG A 434 10.34 -28.08 15.23
C ARG A 434 8.97 -27.47 15.03
N VAL A 435 8.30 -27.13 16.13
CA VAL A 435 7.13 -26.25 16.07
C VAL A 435 7.63 -24.81 16.04
N ASN A 436 7.47 -24.15 14.89
CA ASN A 436 7.87 -22.76 14.69
C ASN A 436 6.85 -21.81 15.35
N TYR A 437 7.23 -21.10 16.41
CA TYR A 437 6.43 -20.00 16.95
C TYR A 437 7.09 -18.67 16.58
N LYS A 438 6.41 -17.88 15.74
CA LYS A 438 6.86 -16.52 15.36
C LYS A 438 6.32 -15.48 16.34
N LEU A 439 7.18 -14.59 16.83
CA LEU A 439 6.81 -13.40 17.59
C LEU A 439 7.16 -12.11 16.82
N TYR A 440 6.33 -11.09 17.01
CA TYR A 440 6.41 -9.79 16.37
C TYR A 440 7.62 -8.96 16.81
N VAL A 441 8.22 -8.25 15.85
CA VAL A 441 9.27 -7.25 16.06
C VAL A 441 8.66 -5.99 16.65
N LEU A 442 9.22 -5.48 17.76
CA LEU A 442 9.06 -4.09 18.14
C LEU A 442 10.33 -3.32 17.81
N GLU A 443 10.16 -2.20 17.12
CA GLU A 443 11.19 -1.19 16.97
C GLU A 443 10.95 -0.11 18.04
N LEU A 444 11.77 -0.14 19.08
CA LEU A 444 12.01 1.03 19.92
C LEU A 444 13.23 1.77 19.33
N PRO A 445 13.40 3.08 19.59
CA PRO A 445 14.65 3.75 19.26
C PRO A 445 15.83 2.92 19.81
N ASP A 446 16.65 2.41 18.90
CA ASP A 446 17.89 1.64 19.16
C ASP A 446 17.74 0.22 19.72
N MET A 447 16.57 -0.44 19.65
CA MET A 447 16.41 -1.84 20.05
C MET A 447 15.43 -2.65 19.20
N TYR A 448 15.84 -3.88 18.89
CA TYR A 448 15.01 -4.93 18.30
C TYR A 448 14.99 -6.16 19.21
N VAL A 449 13.81 -6.73 19.47
CA VAL A 449 13.63 -8.01 20.18
C VAL A 449 13.18 -9.05 19.17
N PHE A 450 13.99 -10.09 18.96
CA PHE A 450 13.66 -11.24 18.13
C PHE A 450 13.38 -12.47 18.97
N LYS A 451 12.44 -13.31 18.52
CA LYS A 451 12.36 -14.70 18.97
C LYS A 451 11.73 -15.64 17.95
N ASP A 452 12.53 -16.63 17.54
CA ASP A 452 12.06 -17.92 17.06
C ASP A 452 12.08 -18.88 18.26
N ILE A 453 10.95 -19.50 18.60
CA ILE A 453 10.92 -20.56 19.60
C ILE A 453 10.97 -21.89 18.86
N TYR A 454 12.06 -22.64 19.05
CA TYR A 454 12.15 -24.02 18.59
C TYR A 454 11.75 -24.97 19.71
N TYR A 455 10.90 -25.94 19.39
CA TYR A 455 10.73 -27.14 20.19
C TYR A 455 11.68 -28.19 19.62
N ASP A 456 12.47 -28.84 20.49
CA ASP A 456 13.28 -30.00 20.14
C ASP A 456 12.90 -31.11 21.12
N GLY A 457 12.36 -32.21 20.59
CA GLY A 457 11.96 -33.36 21.40
C GLY A 457 10.78 -34.14 20.82
N GLU A 458 10.99 -35.45 20.66
CA GLU A 458 9.93 -36.44 20.48
C GLU A 458 8.89 -36.27 21.59
N ALA A 459 7.66 -35.89 21.23
CA ALA A 459 6.58 -35.70 22.18
C ALA A 459 6.10 -37.04 22.74
N THR A 460 6.82 -37.63 23.71
CA THR A 460 6.28 -38.68 24.57
C THR A 460 5.30 -38.06 25.56
N ASN A 461 4.02 -38.02 25.18
CA ASN A 461 2.82 -38.30 25.97
C ASN A 461 2.63 -37.75 27.41
N LYS A 462 3.32 -36.70 27.85
CA LYS A 462 2.94 -35.98 29.09
C LYS A 462 3.02 -34.46 28.91
N LEU A 463 2.02 -33.91 28.21
CA LEU A 463 1.69 -32.49 28.29
C LEU A 463 1.10 -32.21 29.68
N GLN A 464 1.93 -31.81 30.64
CA GLN A 464 1.43 -31.20 31.86
C GLN A 464 0.98 -29.78 31.54
N TYR A 465 -0.34 -29.57 31.55
CA TYR A 465 -0.97 -28.26 31.50
C TYR A 465 -0.69 -27.53 32.81
N PHE A 466 0.01 -26.40 32.76
CA PHE A 466 0.27 -25.57 33.93
C PHE A 466 -0.43 -24.22 33.79
N HIS A 467 -1.21 -23.84 34.80
CA HIS A 467 -1.58 -22.46 35.07
C HIS A 467 -0.63 -21.92 36.14
N THR A 468 0.02 -20.78 35.93
CA THR A 468 0.32 -19.79 37.00
C THR A 468 0.96 -18.51 36.45
N HIS A 469 0.45 -17.36 36.91
CA HIS A 469 1.01 -16.01 36.74
C HIS A 469 2.46 -15.90 37.24
N GLU A 470 2.82 -16.73 38.22
CA GLU A 470 4.14 -16.83 38.85
C GLU A 470 5.27 -17.25 37.89
N LYS A 471 4.96 -17.99 36.81
CA LYS A 471 5.96 -18.39 35.80
C LYS A 471 6.28 -17.27 34.81
N VAL A 472 5.32 -16.39 34.52
CA VAL A 472 5.56 -15.18 33.72
C VAL A 472 6.46 -14.23 34.48
N GLU A 473 6.18 -14.02 35.77
CA GLU A 473 7.03 -13.18 36.62
C GLU A 473 8.45 -13.73 36.76
N LYS A 474 8.63 -15.05 36.94
CA LYS A 474 9.97 -15.66 36.97
C LYS A 474 10.73 -15.50 35.66
N LEU A 475 10.06 -15.63 34.51
CA LEU A 475 10.68 -15.45 33.20
C LEU A 475 11.03 -13.98 32.94
N ILE A 476 10.17 -13.05 33.36
CA ILE A 476 10.45 -11.61 33.30
C ILE A 476 11.63 -11.27 34.22
N GLN A 477 11.67 -11.79 35.45
CA GLN A 477 12.80 -11.64 36.36
C GLN A 477 14.10 -12.22 35.79
N GLU A 478 14.03 -13.35 35.10
CA GLU A 478 15.19 -13.97 34.44
C GLU A 478 15.66 -13.12 33.24
N VAL A 479 14.74 -12.55 32.45
CA VAL A 479 15.08 -11.61 31.36
C VAL A 479 15.66 -10.32 31.92
N GLU A 480 15.07 -9.74 32.97
CA GLU A 480 15.56 -8.55 33.66
C GLU A 480 16.94 -8.78 34.28
N SER A 481 17.20 -9.97 34.83
CA SER A 481 18.48 -10.34 35.44
C SER A 481 19.57 -10.57 34.40
N ASN A 482 19.23 -11.18 33.26
CA ASN A 482 20.18 -11.48 32.17
C ASN A 482 20.39 -10.29 31.21
N HIS A 483 19.44 -9.34 31.17
CA HIS A 483 19.45 -8.16 30.29
C HIS A 483 19.04 -6.88 31.04
N PRO A 484 19.82 -6.43 32.04
CA PRO A 484 19.49 -5.23 32.84
C PRO A 484 19.45 -3.93 32.01
N GLU A 485 19.99 -3.93 30.79
CA GLU A 485 19.97 -2.83 29.82
C GLU A 485 18.63 -2.68 29.06
N MET A 486 17.68 -3.60 29.25
CA MET A 486 16.41 -3.62 28.52
C MET A 486 15.46 -2.53 29.03
N HIS A 487 14.86 -1.76 28.10
CA HIS A 487 13.95 -0.66 28.46
C HIS A 487 12.67 -1.16 29.16
N PRO A 488 12.17 -0.48 30.22
CA PRO A 488 10.98 -0.92 30.97
C PRO A 488 9.71 -1.17 30.13
N LEU A 489 9.51 -0.39 29.06
CA LEU A 489 8.41 -0.61 28.10
C LEU A 489 8.52 -1.95 27.35
N ALA A 490 9.73 -2.42 27.03
CA ALA A 490 9.93 -3.71 26.37
C ALA A 490 9.62 -4.87 27.33
N ILE A 491 10.01 -4.73 28.59
CA ILE A 491 9.68 -5.67 29.66
C ILE A 491 8.17 -5.76 29.89
N SER A 492 7.48 -4.62 30.00
CA SER A 492 6.02 -4.56 30.14
C SER A 492 5.30 -5.24 28.97
N LEU A 493 5.83 -5.12 27.75
CA LEU A 493 5.22 -5.72 26.58
C LEU A 493 5.48 -7.24 26.48
N LEU A 494 6.67 -7.70 26.87
CA LEU A 494 6.96 -9.13 27.01
C LEU A 494 6.00 -9.79 28.01
N HIS A 495 5.71 -9.08 29.10
CA HIS A 495 4.71 -9.51 30.08
C HIS A 495 3.31 -9.68 29.46
N ASP A 496 2.84 -8.73 28.65
CA ASP A 496 1.56 -8.81 27.94
C ASP A 496 1.52 -9.95 26.91
N ILE A 497 2.62 -10.15 26.17
CA ILE A 497 2.78 -11.22 25.18
C ILE A 497 2.72 -12.60 25.84
N PHE A 498 3.48 -12.83 26.91
CA PHE A 498 3.46 -14.11 27.63
C PHE A 498 2.11 -14.37 28.29
N SER A 499 1.47 -13.32 28.81
CA SER A 499 0.12 -13.39 29.37
C SER A 499 -0.94 -13.73 28.31
N PHE A 500 -0.80 -13.21 27.09
CA PHE A 500 -1.66 -13.56 25.96
C PHE A 500 -1.45 -15.01 25.51
N TRP A 501 -0.20 -15.45 25.45
CA TRP A 501 0.17 -16.82 25.06
C TRP A 501 -0.37 -17.88 26.04
N LEU A 502 -0.42 -17.56 27.34
CA LEU A 502 -1.07 -18.39 28.38
C LEU A 502 -2.59 -18.50 28.24
N LYS A 503 -3.26 -17.54 27.59
CA LYS A 503 -4.71 -17.56 27.39
C LYS A 503 -5.13 -18.48 26.24
N GLU A 504 -4.23 -18.81 25.32
CA GLU A 504 -4.50 -19.80 24.28
C GLU A 504 -4.38 -21.22 24.86
N LYS A 505 -5.53 -21.82 25.16
CA LYS A 505 -5.62 -23.22 25.62
C LYS A 505 -4.99 -24.14 24.55
N ASP A 506 -4.27 -25.16 24.99
CA ASP A 506 -3.69 -26.26 24.18
C ASP A 506 -2.32 -26.04 23.53
N LYS A 507 -1.52 -25.04 23.92
CA LYS A 507 -0.12 -24.89 23.46
C LYS A 507 0.92 -25.33 24.52
N PRO A 508 1.96 -26.10 24.13
CA PRO A 508 3.03 -26.50 25.05
C PRO A 508 3.92 -25.33 25.47
N TRP A 509 4.31 -25.28 26.76
CA TRP A 509 5.24 -24.29 27.32
C TRP A 509 6.65 -24.40 26.70
N PRO A 510 7.39 -23.30 26.41
CA PRO A 510 8.70 -23.37 25.80
C PRO A 510 9.71 -23.74 26.89
N GLN A 511 10.46 -24.83 26.69
CA GLN A 511 11.41 -25.30 27.70
C GLN A 511 12.69 -24.43 27.77
N LYS A 512 13.07 -23.74 26.68
CA LYS A 512 14.28 -22.90 26.59
C LYS A 512 14.10 -21.72 25.63
N PRO A 513 13.53 -20.59 26.09
CA PRO A 513 13.37 -19.41 25.26
C PRO A 513 14.72 -18.73 25.00
N VAL A 514 15.16 -18.65 23.73
CA VAL A 514 16.36 -17.87 23.35
C VAL A 514 15.93 -16.44 23.03
N PHE A 515 16.60 -15.45 23.63
CA PHE A 515 16.40 -14.03 23.32
C PHE A 515 17.69 -13.46 22.74
N ARG A 516 17.58 -12.59 21.72
CA ARG A 516 18.72 -11.82 21.23
C ARG A 516 18.41 -10.33 21.32
N LEU A 517 19.27 -9.60 22.02
CA LEU A 517 19.30 -8.15 22.01
C LEU A 517 20.29 -7.70 20.94
N ILE A 518 19.85 -6.85 20.00
CA ILE A 518 20.73 -6.33 18.94
C ILE A 518 20.75 -4.80 19.06
N LYS A 519 21.94 -4.25 19.34
CA LYS A 519 22.20 -2.81 19.35
C LYS A 519 22.80 -2.39 18.01
N GLY A 520 22.19 -1.40 17.34
CA GLY A 520 22.89 -0.57 16.34
C GLY A 520 23.19 -1.15 14.96
N ALA A 521 22.57 -2.25 14.51
CA ALA A 521 22.77 -2.75 13.14
C ALA A 521 21.68 -2.23 12.18
N SER A 522 22.08 -1.71 11.01
CA SER A 522 21.11 -1.43 9.93
C SER A 522 20.51 -2.74 9.41
N TYR A 523 19.20 -2.76 9.20
CA TYR A 523 18.40 -3.93 8.80
C TYR A 523 18.96 -4.69 7.58
N ALA A 524 19.65 -3.97 6.67
CA ALA A 524 20.25 -4.54 5.47
C ALA A 524 21.47 -5.43 5.75
N ASN A 525 22.34 -5.04 6.70
CA ASN A 525 23.49 -5.86 7.10
C ASN A 525 23.05 -7.11 7.87
N PHE A 526 21.94 -7.01 8.62
CA PHE A 526 21.35 -8.12 9.34
C PHE A 526 20.76 -9.21 8.42
N ILE A 527 20.01 -8.83 7.37
CA ILE A 527 19.49 -9.81 6.39
C ILE A 527 20.66 -10.55 5.73
N LYS A 528 21.76 -9.85 5.48
CA LYS A 528 22.96 -10.44 4.88
C LYS A 528 23.64 -11.46 5.82
N GLU A 529 23.89 -11.10 7.08
CA GLU A 529 24.46 -12.03 8.08
C GLU A 529 23.52 -13.20 8.42
N ALA A 530 22.21 -12.97 8.49
CA ALA A 530 21.24 -14.03 8.80
C ALA A 530 21.07 -15.04 7.65
N LEU A 531 21.28 -14.61 6.41
CA LEU A 531 21.30 -15.50 5.25
C LEU A 531 22.65 -16.21 5.10
N GLU A 532 23.76 -15.53 5.37
CA GLU A 532 25.13 -16.07 5.23
C GLU A 532 25.54 -16.99 6.41
N GLY A 533 25.08 -16.73 7.64
CA GLY A 533 25.38 -17.52 8.83
C GLY A 533 24.67 -18.89 8.91
N SER A 534 23.85 -19.24 7.91
CA SER A 534 23.16 -20.53 7.83
C SER A 534 23.93 -21.61 7.05
N GLN A 535 25.14 -21.29 6.56
CA GLN A 535 26.01 -22.22 5.80
C GLN A 535 27.32 -22.60 6.51
N GLN A 536 27.49 -22.28 7.80
CA GLN A 536 28.73 -22.58 8.53
C GLN A 536 28.52 -23.48 9.76
N GLU A 537 27.75 -24.55 9.62
CA GLU A 537 27.83 -25.72 10.50
C GLU A 537 27.64 -26.97 9.65
N ASP A 538 28.66 -27.33 8.87
CA ASP A 538 28.92 -28.69 8.35
C ASP A 538 30.15 -28.63 7.43
N ASN A 539 31.33 -28.44 8.02
CA ASN A 539 32.61 -28.82 7.39
C ASN A 539 33.73 -28.85 8.44
N SER A 540 33.77 -29.93 9.21
CA SER A 540 35.02 -30.48 9.75
C SER A 540 34.90 -32.00 9.80
N SER A 541 35.11 -32.63 8.65
CA SER A 541 35.47 -34.04 8.58
C SER A 541 36.99 -34.18 8.70
N SER A 542 37.39 -35.11 9.59
CA SER A 542 38.57 -35.99 9.52
C SER A 542 39.94 -35.42 9.14
N SER A 543 40.88 -35.48 10.09
CA SER A 543 42.15 -36.20 9.91
C SER A 543 42.90 -36.36 11.24
N ASP A 544 43.03 -37.64 11.64
CA ASP A 544 44.22 -38.31 12.20
C ASP A 544 44.75 -38.11 13.63
N GLU A 545 45.31 -39.24 14.09
CA GLU A 545 46.13 -39.56 15.28
C GLU A 545 45.37 -39.93 16.57
N GLU A 546 45.56 -41.08 17.22
CA GLU A 546 46.65 -42.06 17.24
C GLU A 546 46.15 -43.36 17.90
N TRP A 547 46.57 -44.53 17.41
CA TRP A 547 46.55 -45.80 18.17
C TRP A 547 47.94 -46.06 18.74
N SER A 548 47.96 -46.50 19.98
CA SER A 548 49.10 -46.66 20.89
C SER A 548 50.10 -47.76 20.51
N THR A 549 51.39 -47.46 20.72
CA THR A 549 52.47 -48.28 21.31
C THR A 549 52.42 -49.83 21.21
N GLY A 550 53.49 -50.43 20.65
CA GLY A 550 53.91 -51.79 21.03
C GLY A 550 54.79 -52.54 20.03
N GLN A 551 56.10 -52.33 20.13
CA GLN A 551 57.27 -53.10 19.62
C GLN A 551 57.44 -53.35 18.12
#